data_AF-A0A9W8RE12-F1
#
_entry.id   AF-A0A9W8RE12-F1
#
_cell.length_a   1.000
_cell.length_b   1.000
_cell.length_c   1.000
_cell.angle_alpha   90.00
_cell.angle_beta   90.00
_cell.angle_gamma   90.00
#
_symmetry.space_group_name_H-M   'P 1'
#
loop_
_entity.id
_entity.type
_entity.pdbx_description
1 polymer ?
#
loop_
_entity_poly.entity_id
_entity_poly.type
_entity_poly.pdbx_seq_one_letter_code
_entity_poly.pdbx_strand_id
1 'polypeptide(L)'
;MLHPTYFIILSSLVSLGNAQDLGQTIVGCEAVSCPMDNFDPHCTVTNITFENIGLTRIPDVPESLDYFSIVKGVNISGHGANDFTSVYYLGTPEDVSLDELHGCAVIFHDPPQDTFDEFSSHTCAEVMAQRCVNAIQDRASKVAEGKSRDLCKALQEDLLKNDIDACDNLTGGGKGIGHISVKDLSKLENIEGSRNSSSDCWPILPKSANLAEIFTDEVSTPQLPILS
;
A
#
# COMPACT_ATOMS: atom_id res chain seq x y z
N MET A 1 -28.70 -59.57 -20.23
CA MET A 1 -27.30 -59.33 -19.79
C MET A 1 -27.12 -57.82 -19.76
N LEU A 2 -27.41 -57.22 -18.60
CA LEU A 2 -26.47 -56.47 -17.73
C LEU A 2 -25.75 -55.29 -18.42
N HIS A 3 -25.99 -54.09 -17.85
CA HIS A 3 -25.44 -52.76 -18.18
C HIS A 3 -23.90 -52.70 -18.12
N PRO A 4 -23.27 -51.64 -18.66
CA PRO A 4 -23.02 -50.47 -17.80
C PRO A 4 -23.41 -49.15 -18.45
N THR A 5 -24.21 -48.40 -17.71
CA THR A 5 -24.47 -46.97 -17.85
C THR A 5 -23.16 -46.23 -17.54
N TYR A 6 -22.62 -45.48 -18.51
CA TYR A 6 -21.49 -44.59 -18.25
C TYR A 6 -21.98 -43.37 -17.46
N PHE A 7 -21.70 -43.35 -16.16
CA PHE A 7 -21.73 -42.14 -15.36
C PHE A 7 -20.45 -41.33 -15.67
N ILE A 8 -20.60 -40.23 -16.41
CA ILE A 8 -19.56 -39.19 -16.44
C ILE A 8 -19.78 -38.36 -15.18
N ILE A 9 -18.99 -38.63 -14.14
CA ILE A 9 -18.84 -37.72 -13.00
C ILE A 9 -17.95 -36.58 -13.50
N LEU A 10 -18.57 -35.45 -13.86
CA LEU A 10 -17.85 -34.21 -14.11
C LEU A 10 -17.40 -33.70 -12.73
N SER A 11 -16.19 -34.08 -12.33
CA SER A 11 -15.53 -33.56 -11.13
C SER A 11 -15.27 -32.07 -11.32
N SER A 12 -16.18 -31.22 -10.87
CA SER A 12 -15.91 -29.80 -10.67
C SER A 12 -14.86 -29.68 -9.57
N LEU A 13 -13.58 -29.60 -9.96
CA LEU A 13 -12.54 -28.98 -9.16
C LEU A 13 -12.94 -27.52 -8.98
N VAL A 14 -13.74 -27.25 -7.95
CA VAL A 14 -13.90 -25.91 -7.43
C VAL A 14 -12.53 -25.57 -6.85
N SER A 15 -11.70 -24.87 -7.62
CA SER A 15 -10.62 -24.10 -7.04
C SER A 15 -11.28 -23.04 -6.17
N LEU A 16 -11.53 -23.39 -4.91
CA LEU A 16 -11.72 -22.41 -3.85
C LEU A 16 -10.41 -21.62 -3.82
N GLY A 17 -10.38 -20.49 -4.53
CA GLY A 17 -9.48 -19.41 -4.22
C GLY A 17 -9.75 -19.06 -2.77
N ASN A 18 -9.00 -19.69 -1.86
CA ASN A 18 -9.07 -19.33 -0.47
C ASN A 18 -8.50 -17.91 -0.42
N ALA A 19 -9.41 -16.95 -0.29
CA ALA A 19 -9.09 -15.67 0.28
C ALA A 19 -8.32 -15.94 1.58
N GLN A 20 -6.99 -15.76 1.53
CA GLN A 20 -6.18 -15.83 2.73
C GLN A 20 -6.41 -14.51 3.46
N ASP A 21 -7.31 -14.58 4.45
CA ASP A 21 -7.52 -13.49 5.38
C ASP A 21 -6.25 -13.28 6.21
N LEU A 22 -5.96 -12.03 6.54
CA LEU A 22 -4.76 -11.71 7.30
C LEU A 22 -4.99 -12.06 8.77
N GLY A 23 -4.01 -12.73 9.39
CA GLY A 23 -4.10 -13.09 10.80
C GLY A 23 -4.14 -11.89 11.76
N GLN A 24 -3.76 -10.69 11.29
CA GLN A 24 -3.74 -9.40 12.00
C GLN A 24 -3.96 -8.26 10.98
N THR A 25 -4.24 -7.04 11.46
CA THR A 25 -4.42 -5.86 10.60
C THR A 25 -3.22 -5.61 9.67
N ILE A 26 -2.01 -5.68 10.23
CA ILE A 26 -0.76 -5.57 9.50
C ILE A 26 0.04 -6.85 9.73
N VAL A 27 0.52 -7.46 8.66
CA VAL A 27 1.37 -8.66 8.73
C VAL A 27 2.70 -8.44 8.04
N GLY A 28 3.74 -9.09 8.55
CA GLY A 28 5.10 -8.97 8.04
C GLY A 28 5.56 -10.11 7.13
N CYS A 29 6.86 -10.13 6.85
CA CYS A 29 7.55 -11.12 6.00
C CYS A 29 7.18 -12.58 6.30
N GLU A 30 7.03 -12.97 7.57
CA GLU A 30 6.68 -14.33 7.96
C GLU A 30 5.32 -14.76 7.38
N ALA A 31 4.30 -13.92 7.54
CA ALA A 31 2.94 -14.23 7.09
C ALA A 31 2.84 -14.29 5.56
N VAL A 32 3.65 -13.48 4.86
CA VAL A 32 3.71 -13.50 3.39
C VAL A 32 4.83 -14.41 2.86
N SER A 33 5.46 -15.24 3.70
CA SER A 33 6.47 -16.22 3.29
C SER A 33 7.64 -15.63 2.49
N CYS A 34 8.19 -14.50 2.94
CA CYS A 34 9.41 -13.96 2.32
C CYS A 34 10.59 -14.94 2.45
N PRO A 35 11.49 -15.00 1.45
CA PRO A 35 12.77 -15.67 1.58
C PRO A 35 13.59 -15.09 2.74
N MET A 36 14.54 -15.88 3.23
CA MET A 36 15.45 -15.50 4.32
C MET A 36 16.90 -15.67 3.83
N ASP A 37 17.76 -14.71 4.14
CA ASP A 37 19.21 -14.81 4.00
C ASP A 37 19.85 -14.58 5.38
N ASN A 38 20.61 -15.57 5.88
CA ASN A 38 21.23 -15.52 7.21
C ASN A 38 20.29 -15.09 8.36
N PHE A 39 19.05 -15.58 8.36
CA PHE A 39 17.97 -15.25 9.31
C PHE A 39 17.31 -13.88 9.14
N ASP A 40 17.78 -13.07 8.19
CA ASP A 40 17.18 -11.79 7.85
C ASP A 40 16.21 -11.96 6.66
N PRO A 41 15.01 -11.37 6.71
CA PRO A 41 14.11 -11.41 5.57
C PRO A 41 14.74 -10.73 4.36
N HIS A 42 14.63 -11.38 3.21
CA HIS A 42 15.17 -10.91 1.95
C HIS A 42 14.10 -11.08 0.87
N CYS A 43 13.43 -9.99 0.53
CA CYS A 43 12.34 -10.00 -0.44
C CYS A 43 12.63 -9.02 -1.58
N THR A 44 13.13 -9.56 -2.69
CA THR A 44 13.35 -8.81 -3.92
C THR A 44 12.06 -8.75 -4.73
N VAL A 45 11.54 -7.54 -4.93
CA VAL A 45 10.46 -7.25 -5.87
C VAL A 45 11.02 -6.33 -6.94
N THR A 46 10.94 -6.73 -8.20
CA THR A 46 11.63 -6.05 -9.30
C THR A 46 13.14 -5.97 -9.06
N ASN A 47 13.73 -4.79 -8.92
CA ASN A 47 15.16 -4.58 -8.73
C ASN A 47 15.53 -4.09 -7.32
N ILE A 48 14.60 -4.17 -6.37
CA ILE A 48 14.78 -3.67 -5.00
C ILE A 48 14.55 -4.82 -4.03
N THR A 49 15.53 -5.03 -3.15
CA THR A 49 15.47 -6.03 -2.08
C THR A 49 15.02 -5.37 -0.79
N PHE A 50 13.94 -5.85 -0.20
CA PHE A 50 13.40 -5.35 1.05
C PHE A 50 13.83 -6.23 2.22
N GLU A 51 14.32 -5.57 3.28
CA GLU A 51 14.62 -6.20 4.57
C GLU A 51 13.37 -6.30 5.45
N ASN A 52 12.43 -5.36 5.26
CA ASN A 52 11.15 -5.35 5.95
C ASN A 52 10.01 -5.19 4.95
N ILE A 53 8.97 -6.00 5.15
CA ILE A 53 7.70 -5.93 4.40
C ILE A 53 6.57 -5.77 5.42
N GLY A 54 5.61 -4.91 5.12
CA GLY A 54 4.31 -4.87 5.76
C GLY A 54 3.19 -4.97 4.73
N LEU A 55 2.20 -5.84 4.99
CA LEU A 55 0.98 -5.99 4.19
C LEU A 55 -0.24 -5.69 5.08
N THR A 56 -1.17 -4.89 4.57
CA THR A 56 -2.45 -4.59 5.23
C THR A 56 -3.60 -4.54 4.23
N ARG A 57 -4.79 -4.96 4.64
CA ARG A 57 -6.02 -4.73 3.86
C ARG A 57 -6.50 -3.30 4.08
N ILE A 58 -7.18 -2.74 3.08
CA ILE A 58 -7.81 -1.42 3.25
C ILE A 58 -9.08 -1.63 4.10
N PRO A 59 -9.16 -1.05 5.31
CA PRO A 59 -10.32 -1.23 6.18
C PRO A 59 -11.53 -0.44 5.66
N ASP A 60 -12.73 -0.82 6.10
CA ASP A 60 -13.99 -0.09 5.88
C ASP A 60 -14.35 0.18 4.41
N VAL A 61 -13.96 -0.74 3.52
CA VAL A 61 -14.30 -0.67 2.09
C VAL A 61 -15.53 -1.52 1.75
N PRO A 62 -16.25 -1.23 0.64
CA PRO A 62 -17.28 -2.11 0.12
C PRO A 62 -16.72 -3.48 -0.27
N GLU A 63 -17.55 -4.53 -0.25
CA GLU A 63 -17.17 -5.92 -0.56
C GLU A 63 -16.39 -6.08 -1.87
N SER A 64 -16.70 -5.26 -2.89
CA SER A 64 -15.97 -5.24 -4.17
C SER A 64 -14.49 -4.87 -4.05
N LEU A 65 -14.05 -4.36 -2.91
CA LEU A 65 -12.69 -3.92 -2.61
C LEU A 65 -12.04 -4.68 -1.43
N ASP A 66 -12.70 -5.69 -0.85
CA ASP A 66 -12.22 -6.42 0.36
C ASP A 66 -10.83 -7.06 0.22
N TYR A 67 -10.37 -7.27 -1.02
CA TYR A 67 -9.07 -7.84 -1.32
C TYR A 67 -8.02 -6.83 -1.78
N PHE A 68 -8.36 -5.56 -1.82
CA PHE A 68 -7.39 -4.51 -2.03
C PHE A 68 -6.51 -4.37 -0.79
N SER A 69 -5.21 -4.20 -1.02
CA SER A 69 -4.23 -4.13 0.05
C SER A 69 -3.14 -3.13 -0.26
N ILE A 70 -2.49 -2.64 0.78
CA ILE A 70 -1.27 -1.86 0.67
C ILE A 70 -0.11 -2.74 1.14
N VAL A 71 0.94 -2.78 0.33
CA VAL A 71 2.22 -3.39 0.71
C VAL A 71 3.25 -2.28 0.83
N LYS A 72 3.99 -2.24 1.93
CA LYS A 72 5.16 -1.40 2.11
C LYS A 72 6.39 -2.29 2.16
N GLY A 73 7.37 -2.03 1.31
CA GLY A 73 8.71 -2.58 1.41
C GLY A 73 9.70 -1.53 1.87
N VAL A 74 10.63 -1.91 2.75
CA VAL A 74 11.72 -1.05 3.21
C VAL A 74 13.03 -1.72 2.87
N ASN A 75 13.80 -1.05 2.02
CA ASN A 75 15.20 -1.35 1.78
C ASN A 75 16.04 -0.43 2.67
N ILE A 76 16.99 -1.02 3.37
CA ILE A 76 17.99 -0.29 4.15
C ILE A 76 19.29 -0.43 3.38
N SER A 77 19.95 0.70 3.12
CA SER A 77 21.22 0.71 2.41
C SER A 77 22.17 1.76 3.00
N GLY A 78 23.40 1.78 2.49
CA GLY A 78 24.44 2.71 2.94
C GLY A 78 25.33 2.18 4.08
N HIS A 79 26.47 2.84 4.27
CA HIS A 79 27.40 2.50 5.35
C HIS A 79 26.77 2.88 6.71
N GLY A 80 26.39 1.86 7.48
CA GLY A 80 25.81 2.04 8.82
C GLY A 80 24.28 2.19 8.84
N ALA A 81 23.55 1.69 7.83
CA ALA A 81 22.08 1.66 7.80
C ALA A 81 21.42 3.05 7.89
N ASN A 82 21.95 3.99 7.11
CA ASN A 82 21.62 5.42 7.20
C ASN A 82 20.76 5.92 6.04
N ASP A 83 20.60 5.11 4.99
CA ASP A 83 19.77 5.40 3.82
C ASP A 83 18.59 4.43 3.79
N PHE A 84 17.37 4.97 3.73
CA PHE A 84 16.14 4.19 3.73
C PHE A 84 15.38 4.45 2.43
N THR A 85 15.03 3.38 1.73
CA THR A 85 14.11 3.43 0.59
C THR A 85 12.83 2.70 0.97
N SER A 86 11.73 3.42 1.07
CA SER A 86 10.40 2.84 1.27
C SER A 86 9.62 2.84 -0.03
N VAL A 87 9.13 1.68 -0.45
CA VAL A 87 8.27 1.55 -1.64
C VAL A 87 6.90 1.07 -1.22
N TYR A 88 5.86 1.73 -1.75
CA TYR A 88 4.47 1.45 -1.46
C TYR A 88 3.80 0.89 -2.72
N TYR A 89 3.18 -0.28 -2.60
CA TYR A 89 2.47 -0.95 -3.67
C TYR A 89 0.98 -1.07 -3.36
N LEU A 90 0.16 -0.95 -4.41
CA LEU A 90 -1.23 -1.35 -4.41
C LEU A 90 -1.30 -2.82 -4.80
N GLY A 91 -1.93 -3.60 -3.94
CA GLY A 91 -2.34 -4.97 -4.22
C GLY A 91 -3.78 -5.04 -4.70
N THR A 92 -4.02 -5.72 -5.81
CA THR A 92 -5.37 -5.97 -6.33
C THR A 92 -5.57 -7.44 -6.68
N PRO A 93 -6.82 -7.96 -6.69
CA PRO A 93 -7.12 -9.26 -7.27
C PRO A 93 -6.58 -9.41 -8.70
N GLU A 94 -6.29 -10.65 -9.11
CA GLU A 94 -5.70 -10.97 -10.42
C GLU A 94 -6.58 -10.49 -11.60
N ASP A 95 -7.90 -10.52 -11.42
CA ASP A 95 -8.91 -10.15 -12.41
C ASP A 95 -9.25 -8.66 -12.44
N VAL A 96 -8.69 -7.85 -11.54
CA VAL A 96 -8.89 -6.40 -11.53
C VAL A 96 -7.95 -5.72 -12.51
N SER A 97 -8.53 -5.00 -13.47
CA SER A 97 -7.81 -4.11 -14.37
C SER A 97 -7.67 -2.72 -13.76
N LEU A 98 -6.43 -2.20 -13.68
CA LEU A 98 -6.17 -0.92 -13.05
C LEU A 98 -6.77 0.26 -13.81
N ASP A 99 -6.88 0.20 -15.14
CA ASP A 99 -7.50 1.27 -15.95
C ASP A 99 -9.00 1.49 -15.63
N GLU A 100 -9.67 0.47 -15.09
CA GLU A 100 -11.05 0.54 -14.61
C GLU A 100 -11.15 1.01 -13.14
N LEU A 101 -10.02 1.11 -12.43
CA LEU A 101 -9.96 1.52 -11.03
C LEU A 101 -9.99 3.05 -10.90
N HIS A 102 -11.18 3.60 -10.71
CA HIS A 102 -11.37 5.02 -10.47
C HIS A 102 -11.12 5.37 -8.99
N GLY A 103 -9.88 5.69 -8.64
CA GLY A 103 -9.51 6.07 -7.27
C GLY A 103 -8.23 6.90 -7.20
N CYS A 104 -7.99 7.48 -6.04
CA CYS A 104 -6.82 8.32 -5.79
C CYS A 104 -6.10 7.85 -4.52
N ALA A 105 -4.77 7.75 -4.57
CA ALA A 105 -3.95 7.62 -3.38
C ALA A 105 -3.43 9.00 -2.96
N VAL A 106 -3.69 9.39 -1.71
CA VAL A 106 -3.14 10.60 -1.09
C VAL A 106 -1.90 10.22 -0.30
N ILE A 107 -0.77 10.82 -0.63
CA ILE A 107 0.54 10.55 -0.03
C ILE A 107 0.92 11.78 0.79
N PHE A 108 1.22 11.55 2.08
CA PHE A 108 1.72 12.56 3.00
C PHE A 108 3.24 12.45 3.06
N HIS A 109 3.93 13.56 2.77
CA HIS A 109 5.40 13.61 2.71
C HIS A 109 6.02 14.07 4.03
N ASP A 110 5.24 14.70 4.89
CA ASP A 110 5.69 15.19 6.17
C ASP A 110 5.25 14.22 7.29
N PRO A 111 6.17 13.79 8.16
CA PRO A 111 5.80 12.92 9.27
C PRO A 111 4.88 13.66 10.26
N PRO A 112 3.94 12.94 10.88
CA PRO A 112 3.17 13.45 12.00
C PRO A 112 4.11 13.80 13.17
N GLN A 113 3.72 14.78 13.99
CA GLN A 113 4.50 15.23 15.16
C GLN A 113 4.64 14.18 16.26
N ASP A 114 3.62 13.33 16.39
CA ASP A 114 3.54 12.40 17.52
C ASP A 114 4.61 11.32 17.38
N THR A 115 5.34 11.08 18.47
CA THR A 115 6.32 10.00 18.56
C THR A 115 5.60 8.72 18.97
N PHE A 116 5.72 7.68 18.16
CA PHE A 116 5.17 6.35 18.43
C PHE A 116 6.21 5.46 19.12
N ASP A 117 5.74 4.50 19.89
CA ASP A 117 6.61 3.43 20.40
C ASP A 117 7.02 2.53 19.21
N GLU A 118 8.28 2.13 19.19
CA GLU A 118 8.93 1.40 18.10
C GLU A 118 8.26 0.04 17.83
N PHE A 119 7.51 -0.50 18.80
CA PHE A 119 6.92 -1.84 18.75
C PHE A 119 5.38 -1.88 18.68
N SER A 120 4.70 -0.73 18.55
CA SER A 120 3.24 -0.70 18.47
C SER A 120 2.72 -0.42 17.06
N SER A 121 1.70 -1.19 16.65
CA SER A 121 0.90 -0.88 15.48
C SER A 121 -0.10 0.21 15.83
N HIS A 122 -0.16 1.25 15.00
CA HIS A 122 -1.12 2.35 15.15
C HIS A 122 -2.01 2.48 13.91
N THR A 123 -3.23 2.93 14.13
CA THR A 123 -4.19 3.29 13.09
C THR A 123 -3.98 4.74 12.64
N CYS A 124 -4.43 5.09 11.44
CA CYS A 124 -4.41 6.50 10.99
C CYS A 124 -5.18 7.42 11.94
N ALA A 125 -6.23 6.93 12.60
CA ALA A 125 -7.01 7.70 13.56
C ALA A 125 -6.21 8.04 14.83
N GLU A 126 -5.35 7.12 15.29
CA GLU A 126 -4.44 7.35 16.42
C GLU A 126 -3.31 8.30 16.03
N VAL A 127 -2.83 8.23 14.79
CA VAL A 127 -1.70 9.02 14.28
C VAL A 127 -2.11 10.45 13.89
N MET A 128 -3.25 10.63 13.25
CA MET A 128 -3.69 11.90 12.66
C MET A 128 -4.83 12.57 13.44
N ALA A 129 -5.34 11.93 14.49
CA ALA A 129 -6.63 12.16 15.10
C ALA A 129 -7.82 11.84 14.16
N GLN A 130 -8.80 11.08 14.67
CA GLN A 130 -10.01 10.69 13.91
C GLN A 130 -10.73 11.89 13.25
N ARG A 131 -10.75 13.05 13.92
CA ARG A 131 -11.38 14.26 13.37
C ARG A 131 -10.72 14.73 12.06
N CYS A 132 -9.40 14.58 11.94
CA CYS A 132 -8.66 14.96 10.73
C CYS A 132 -8.93 13.95 9.62
N VAL A 133 -8.88 12.65 9.93
CA VAL A 133 -9.22 11.56 8.99
C VAL A 133 -10.60 11.78 8.39
N ASN A 134 -11.61 12.03 9.24
CA ASN A 134 -12.98 12.30 8.79
C ASN A 134 -13.05 13.55 7.92
N ALA A 135 -12.34 14.63 8.26
CA ALA A 135 -12.36 15.86 7.48
C ALA A 135 -11.72 15.69 6.08
N ILE A 136 -10.69 14.87 5.95
CA ILE A 136 -10.08 14.49 4.67
C ILE A 136 -11.07 13.64 3.85
N GLN A 137 -11.70 12.65 4.47
CA GLN A 137 -12.71 11.79 3.82
C GLN A 137 -13.93 12.60 3.35
N ASP A 138 -14.40 13.56 4.15
CA ASP A 138 -15.50 14.46 3.80
C ASP A 138 -15.17 15.31 2.58
N ARG A 139 -13.94 15.83 2.49
CA ARG A 139 -13.48 16.60 1.33
C ARG A 139 -13.38 15.71 0.09
N ALA A 140 -12.79 14.52 0.23
CA ALA A 140 -12.71 13.55 -0.86
C ALA A 140 -14.09 13.18 -1.42
N SER A 141 -15.05 12.93 -0.54
CA SER A 141 -16.43 12.60 -0.91
C SER A 141 -17.10 13.74 -1.70
N LYS A 142 -16.98 14.99 -1.23
CA LYS A 142 -17.52 16.17 -1.92
C LYS A 142 -16.92 16.38 -3.31
N VAL A 143 -15.60 16.17 -3.43
CA VAL A 143 -14.91 16.27 -4.73
C VAL A 143 -15.39 15.16 -5.68
N ALA A 144 -15.58 13.94 -5.17
CA ALA A 144 -16.11 12.82 -5.95
C ALA A 144 -17.54 13.07 -6.46
N GLU A 145 -18.40 13.66 -5.64
CA GLU A 145 -19.76 14.06 -6.03
C GLU A 145 -19.79 15.14 -7.13
N GLY A 146 -18.76 15.99 -7.19
CA GLY A 146 -18.64 17.10 -8.13
C GLY A 146 -18.46 16.70 -9.60
N LYS A 147 -18.35 15.39 -9.92
CA LYS A 147 -18.17 14.84 -11.28
C LYS A 147 -17.02 15.49 -12.06
N SER A 148 -15.93 15.83 -11.37
CA SER A 148 -14.71 16.32 -12.03
C SER A 148 -14.21 15.28 -13.05
N ARG A 149 -13.81 15.73 -14.24
CA ARG A 149 -13.16 14.86 -15.24
C ARG A 149 -11.77 14.39 -14.80
N ASP A 150 -11.14 15.11 -13.88
CA ASP A 150 -9.84 14.78 -13.28
C ASP A 150 -10.01 14.79 -11.77
N LEU A 151 -10.46 13.65 -11.22
CA LEU A 151 -10.84 13.51 -9.82
C LEU A 151 -9.64 13.74 -8.90
N CYS A 152 -8.51 13.11 -9.20
CA CYS A 152 -7.34 13.15 -8.33
C CYS A 152 -6.66 14.52 -8.33
N LYS A 153 -6.64 15.22 -9.47
CA LYS A 153 -6.19 16.61 -9.51
C LYS A 153 -7.12 17.52 -8.72
N ALA A 154 -8.43 17.39 -8.89
CA ALA A 154 -9.39 18.19 -8.12
C ALA A 154 -9.29 17.92 -6.61
N LEU A 155 -9.02 16.67 -6.23
CA LEU A 155 -8.79 16.30 -4.84
C LEU A 155 -7.52 16.95 -4.28
N GLN A 156 -6.42 16.90 -5.02
CA GLN A 156 -5.18 17.58 -4.63
C GLN A 156 -5.39 19.08 -4.46
N GLU A 157 -6.07 19.73 -5.40
CA GLU A 157 -6.38 21.15 -5.32
C GLU A 157 -7.27 21.47 -4.11
N ASP A 158 -8.31 20.68 -3.83
CA ASP A 158 -9.18 20.91 -2.66
C ASP A 158 -8.41 20.80 -1.34
N LEU A 159 -7.66 19.71 -1.16
CA LEU A 159 -6.89 19.44 0.06
C LEU A 159 -5.81 20.51 0.32
N LEU A 160 -5.26 21.13 -0.73
CA LEU A 160 -4.26 22.21 -0.62
C LEU A 160 -4.85 23.62 -0.53
N LYS A 161 -6.09 23.84 -0.99
CA LYS A 161 -6.66 25.19 -1.17
C LYS A 161 -7.03 25.87 0.15
N ASN A 162 -7.43 25.09 1.15
CA ASN A 162 -7.86 25.61 2.44
C ASN A 162 -7.30 24.71 3.54
N ASP A 163 -6.82 25.32 4.63
CA ASP A 163 -6.48 24.57 5.83
C ASP A 163 -7.67 23.69 6.26
N ILE A 164 -7.34 22.47 6.68
CA ILE A 164 -8.31 21.57 7.30
C ILE A 164 -8.14 21.77 8.79
N ASP A 165 -8.93 22.67 9.39
CA ASP A 165 -8.82 23.02 10.83
C ASP A 165 -8.82 21.77 11.74
N ALA A 166 -9.54 20.71 11.35
CA ALA A 166 -9.56 19.45 12.08
C ALA A 166 -8.19 18.73 12.12
N CYS A 167 -7.33 19.02 11.14
CA CYS A 167 -5.96 18.55 11.00
C CYS A 167 -4.92 19.54 11.53
N ASP A 168 -5.33 20.57 12.26
CA ASP A 168 -4.41 21.57 12.81
C ASP A 168 -3.25 20.90 13.55
N ASN A 169 -2.04 21.35 13.20
CA ASN A 169 -0.78 20.93 13.79
C ASN A 169 -0.36 19.46 13.54
N LEU A 170 -0.91 18.78 12.52
CA LEU A 170 -0.52 17.40 12.18
C LEU A 170 1.01 17.23 12.08
N THR A 171 1.68 18.16 11.40
CA THR A 171 3.14 18.13 11.15
C THR A 171 3.92 19.11 12.04
N GLY A 172 3.23 19.86 12.90
CA GLY A 172 3.84 20.83 13.83
C GLY A 172 4.37 22.13 13.25
N GLY A 173 4.34 22.26 11.93
CA GLY A 173 4.67 23.50 11.21
C GLY A 173 3.58 24.58 11.32
N GLY A 174 2.46 24.26 11.97
CA GLY A 174 1.50 25.24 12.44
C GLY A 174 0.27 25.49 11.59
N LYS A 175 0.03 24.79 10.45
CA LYS A 175 -1.30 24.71 9.78
C LYS A 175 -1.44 23.48 8.86
N GLY A 176 -2.63 22.88 8.86
CA GLY A 176 -3.06 21.93 7.83
C GLY A 176 -2.39 20.54 7.87
N ILE A 177 -2.53 19.81 6.75
CA ILE A 177 -2.11 18.41 6.59
C ILE A 177 -0.65 18.24 6.11
N GLY A 178 0.11 19.33 5.98
CA GLY A 178 1.46 19.30 5.43
C GLY A 178 1.52 19.15 3.91
N HIS A 179 2.69 18.77 3.41
CA HIS A 179 2.96 18.51 2.01
C HIS A 179 2.37 17.16 1.60
N ILE A 180 1.55 17.20 0.55
CA ILE A 180 0.91 16.00 -0.01
C ILE A 180 1.11 15.92 -1.53
N SER A 181 0.97 14.71 -2.04
CA SER A 181 0.73 14.47 -3.47
C SER A 181 -0.40 13.48 -3.67
N VAL A 182 -1.12 13.58 -4.79
CA VAL A 182 -2.20 12.64 -5.12
C VAL A 182 -1.85 11.87 -6.38
N LYS A 183 -1.94 10.55 -6.32
CA LYS A 183 -1.74 9.63 -7.44
C LYS A 183 -3.06 9.08 -7.93
N ASP A 184 -3.21 9.02 -9.24
CA ASP A 184 -4.34 8.40 -9.92
C ASP A 184 -4.09 6.90 -10.02
N LEU A 185 -4.95 6.10 -9.37
CA LEU A 185 -4.79 4.66 -9.32
C LEU A 185 -4.97 4.01 -10.70
N SER A 186 -5.72 4.65 -11.60
CA SER A 186 -5.93 4.15 -12.97
C SER A 186 -4.72 4.28 -13.88
N LYS A 187 -3.72 5.05 -13.44
CA LYS A 187 -2.46 5.26 -14.16
C LYS A 187 -1.32 4.40 -13.61
N LEU A 188 -1.60 3.54 -12.64
CA LEU A 188 -0.61 2.60 -12.13
C LEU A 188 -0.43 1.46 -13.12
N GLU A 189 0.76 0.88 -13.11
CA GLU A 189 1.11 -0.26 -13.95
C GLU A 189 1.42 -1.47 -13.05
N ASN A 190 0.78 -2.60 -13.35
CA ASN A 190 1.13 -3.86 -12.72
C ASN A 190 2.58 -4.23 -13.02
N ILE A 191 3.23 -4.84 -12.04
CA ILE A 191 4.55 -5.44 -12.22
C ILE A 191 4.40 -6.68 -13.09
N GLU A 192 4.81 -6.59 -14.34
CA GLU A 192 4.70 -7.65 -15.33
C GLU A 192 6.03 -7.97 -16.05
N GLY A 193 6.06 -9.10 -16.74
CA GLY A 193 7.13 -9.46 -17.67
C GLY A 193 8.53 -9.48 -17.05
N SER A 194 9.47 -8.76 -17.65
CA SER A 194 10.86 -8.70 -17.19
C SER A 194 11.02 -8.06 -15.81
N ARG A 195 10.11 -7.14 -15.42
CA ARG A 195 10.13 -6.55 -14.08
C ARG A 195 9.79 -7.59 -13.01
N ASN A 196 8.98 -8.59 -13.34
CA ASN A 196 8.72 -9.69 -12.43
C ASN A 196 9.85 -10.74 -12.42
N SER A 197 10.58 -10.90 -13.54
CA SER A 197 11.61 -11.94 -13.66
C SER A 197 12.80 -11.80 -12.71
N SER A 198 13.03 -10.60 -12.16
CA SER A 198 14.06 -10.34 -11.15
C SER A 198 13.53 -10.41 -9.71
N SER A 199 12.23 -10.63 -9.51
CA SER A 199 11.64 -10.83 -8.19
C SER A 199 11.95 -12.23 -7.67
N ASP A 200 12.35 -12.34 -6.40
CA ASP A 200 12.52 -13.61 -5.68
C ASP A 200 11.37 -13.89 -4.70
N CYS A 201 10.49 -12.91 -4.50
CA CYS A 201 9.35 -12.94 -3.60
C CYS A 201 8.15 -12.22 -4.22
N TRP A 202 6.98 -12.42 -3.61
CA TRP A 202 5.76 -11.69 -3.95
C TRP A 202 5.00 -11.31 -2.68
N PRO A 203 5.24 -10.14 -2.08
CA PRO A 203 4.86 -9.82 -0.69
C PRO A 203 3.37 -9.50 -0.46
N ILE A 204 2.48 -10.24 -1.11
CA ILE A 204 1.02 -10.11 -1.02
C ILE A 204 0.35 -11.47 -0.85
N LEU A 205 -0.91 -11.47 -0.41
CA LEU A 205 -1.80 -12.63 -0.38
C LEU A 205 -3.15 -12.31 -1.07
N PRO A 206 -3.71 -13.24 -1.87
CA PRO A 206 -3.06 -14.46 -2.35
C PRO A 206 -1.84 -14.15 -3.24
N LYS A 207 -0.94 -15.12 -3.44
CA LYS A 207 0.27 -14.92 -4.25
C LYS A 207 0.02 -14.63 -5.73
N SER A 208 -1.21 -14.89 -6.20
CA SER A 208 -1.65 -14.54 -7.55
C SER A 208 -2.14 -13.10 -7.69
N ALA A 209 -2.29 -12.36 -6.57
CA ALA A 209 -2.71 -10.96 -6.62
C ALA A 209 -1.70 -10.10 -7.39
N ASN A 210 -2.20 -9.09 -8.08
CA ASN A 210 -1.40 -8.10 -8.79
C ASN A 210 -0.72 -7.15 -7.79
N LEU A 211 0.43 -6.60 -8.18
CA LEU A 211 1.13 -5.54 -7.46
C LEU A 211 1.49 -4.40 -8.42
N ALA A 212 1.17 -3.17 -8.03
CA ALA A 212 1.51 -1.97 -8.77
C ALA A 212 2.12 -0.92 -7.85
N GLU A 213 3.22 -0.29 -8.26
CA GLU A 213 3.91 0.71 -7.43
C GLU A 213 3.13 2.02 -7.38
N ILE A 214 2.81 2.50 -6.17
CA ILE A 214 2.13 3.78 -5.92
C ILE A 214 3.16 4.91 -5.80
N PHE A 215 4.17 4.69 -4.96
CA PHE A 215 5.11 5.71 -4.53
C PHE A 215 6.39 5.08 -3.96
N THR A 216 7.52 5.77 -4.19
CA THR A 216 8.81 5.45 -3.59
C THR A 216 9.31 6.69 -2.84
N ASP A 217 9.71 6.49 -1.59
CA ASP A 217 10.27 7.50 -0.70
C ASP A 217 11.73 7.15 -0.38
N GLU A 218 12.63 8.10 -0.64
CA GLU A 218 14.07 7.94 -0.42
C GLU A 218 14.53 8.95 0.62
N VAL A 219 14.92 8.44 1.79
CA VAL A 219 15.50 9.24 2.87
C VAL A 219 16.99 8.96 2.93
N SER A 220 17.79 9.90 2.42
CA SER A 220 19.24 9.93 2.65
C SER A 220 19.54 10.81 3.85
N THR A 221 20.16 10.28 4.90
CA THR A 221 20.67 11.16 5.96
C THR A 221 21.91 11.90 5.45
N PRO A 222 22.01 13.24 5.62
CA PRO A 222 23.19 13.96 5.19
C PRO A 222 24.42 13.41 5.92
N GLN A 223 25.42 12.92 5.18
CA GLN A 223 26.75 12.73 5.74
C GLN A 223 27.21 14.07 6.31
N LEU A 224 27.34 14.13 7.64
CA LEU A 224 28.07 15.20 8.30
C LEU A 224 29.42 15.34 7.57
N PRO A 225 29.77 16.51 7.00
CA PRO A 225 31.09 16.69 6.44
C PRO A 225 32.08 16.49 7.59
N ILE A 226 32.89 15.44 7.49
CA ILE A 226 34.09 15.31 8.30
C ILE A 226 34.97 16.49 7.88
N LEU A 227 34.94 17.56 8.69
CA LEU A 227 35.95 18.62 8.62
C LEU A 227 37.26 17.97 9.04
N SER A 228 38.08 17.62 8.05
CA SER A 228 39.51 17.33 8.21
C SER A 228 40.31 18.62 8.36
#